data_AF-A0AAV5YXZ5-F1
#
_entry.id   AF-A0AAV5YXZ5-F1
#
_cell.length_a   1.000
_cell.length_b   1.000
_cell.length_c   1.000
_cell.angle_alpha   90.00
_cell.angle_beta   90.00
_cell.angle_gamma   90.00
#
_symmetry.space_group_name_H-M   'P 1'
#
loop_
_entity.id
_entity.type
_entity.pdbx_description
1 polymer ?
#
loop_
_entity_poly.entity_id
_entity_poly.type
_entity_poly.pdbx_seq_one_letter_code
_entity_poly.pdbx_strand_id
1 'polypeptide(L)'
;IKRATDVMVAGKIAVVCGYGDVGKGSAQALRALSAQVWVTEIDPICALQAAMEGYRVVTMDEAADQADIFVTCTGNFHVIGHPHMARMKNNAIVCNIGHFDSEIDIASLKQYKWENIKPQVDHVIFPDGKRIILLAEGRLVNLGCGTGHPSYVMSSSFANQVIAQIELYTNPGKYQIGVYVLPKHLDEKVARLQLRKLNAHLTELTDAQARYIGVEKSGPYKPDHYRY
;
A
#
# COMPACT_ATOMS: atom_id res chain seq x y z
N ILE A 1 -12.00 -3.45 3.42
CA ILE A 1 -12.72 -4.58 2.77
C ILE A 1 -13.58 -5.36 3.76
N LYS A 2 -13.02 -6.08 4.75
CA LYS A 2 -13.84 -6.94 5.66
C LYS A 2 -14.96 -6.19 6.40
N ARG A 3 -14.66 -5.13 7.17
CA ARG A 3 -15.73 -4.35 7.85
C ARG A 3 -16.79 -3.78 6.90
N ALA A 4 -16.41 -3.50 5.66
CA ALA A 4 -17.31 -2.95 4.66
C ALA A 4 -18.26 -4.00 4.06
N THR A 5 -17.79 -5.23 3.86
CA THR A 5 -18.47 -6.21 3.00
C THR A 5 -18.67 -7.59 3.63
N ASP A 6 -17.99 -7.86 4.74
CA ASP A 6 -17.91 -9.16 5.42
C ASP A 6 -17.58 -10.34 4.48
N VAL A 7 -16.97 -10.02 3.32
CA VAL A 7 -16.74 -10.98 2.25
C VAL A 7 -15.73 -12.06 2.66
N MET A 8 -16.01 -13.30 2.24
CA MET A 8 -15.03 -14.38 2.25
C MET A 8 -13.92 -14.09 1.23
N VAL A 9 -12.66 -14.05 1.66
CA VAL A 9 -11.50 -13.72 0.79
C VAL A 9 -10.90 -14.97 0.16
N ALA A 10 -10.88 -16.10 0.88
CA ALA A 10 -10.29 -17.34 0.37
C ALA A 10 -10.98 -17.81 -0.92
N GLY A 11 -10.18 -18.24 -1.88
CA GLY A 11 -10.63 -18.73 -3.18
C GLY A 11 -10.98 -17.63 -4.20
N LYS A 12 -11.19 -16.38 -3.77
CA LYS A 12 -11.48 -15.26 -4.67
C LYS A 12 -10.25 -14.83 -5.46
N ILE A 13 -10.50 -14.29 -6.66
CA ILE A 13 -9.47 -13.59 -7.43
C ILE A 13 -9.45 -12.14 -6.97
N ALA A 14 -8.29 -11.70 -6.47
CA ALA A 14 -8.07 -10.34 -5.99
C ALA A 14 -6.96 -9.68 -6.82
N VAL A 15 -7.28 -8.59 -7.51
CA VAL A 15 -6.34 -7.85 -8.35
C VAL A 15 -5.81 -6.65 -7.58
N VAL A 16 -4.50 -6.55 -7.51
CA VAL A 16 -3.77 -5.42 -6.91
C VAL A 16 -3.11 -4.63 -8.03
N CYS A 17 -3.54 -3.39 -8.25
CA CYS A 17 -2.98 -2.54 -9.28
C CYS A 17 -1.84 -1.70 -8.71
N GLY A 18 -0.61 -1.96 -9.18
CA GLY A 18 0.62 -1.42 -8.62
C GLY A 18 1.27 -2.37 -7.61
N TYR A 19 2.59 -2.51 -7.67
CA TYR A 19 3.39 -3.40 -6.83
C TYR A 19 4.61 -2.69 -6.22
N GLY A 20 4.46 -1.40 -5.93
CA GLY A 20 5.30 -0.66 -4.98
C GLY A 20 5.07 -1.12 -3.53
N ASP A 21 5.52 -0.34 -2.54
CA ASP A 21 5.46 -0.77 -1.12
C ASP A 21 4.03 -1.05 -0.63
N VAL A 22 3.08 -0.20 -1.00
CA VAL A 22 1.66 -0.38 -0.66
C VAL A 22 1.08 -1.64 -1.36
N GLY A 23 1.45 -1.85 -2.62
CA GLY A 23 1.01 -3.00 -3.40
C GLY A 23 1.56 -4.33 -2.88
N LYS A 24 2.84 -4.37 -2.51
CA LYS A 24 3.48 -5.53 -1.86
C LYS A 24 2.75 -5.92 -0.58
N GLY A 25 2.48 -4.96 0.31
CA GLY A 25 1.73 -5.21 1.54
C GLY A 25 0.28 -5.65 1.29
N SER A 26 -0.38 -5.04 0.30
CA SER A 26 -1.76 -5.37 -0.08
C SER A 26 -1.87 -6.79 -0.65
N ALA A 27 -0.97 -7.17 -1.55
CA ALA A 27 -0.88 -8.51 -2.10
C ALA A 27 -0.60 -9.56 -1.02
N GLN A 28 0.37 -9.30 -0.13
CA GLN A 28 0.70 -10.19 0.98
C GLN A 28 -0.51 -10.42 1.91
N ALA A 29 -1.25 -9.37 2.26
CA ALA A 29 -2.42 -9.47 3.14
C ALA A 29 -3.56 -10.30 2.50
N LEU A 30 -3.80 -10.12 1.19
CA LEU A 30 -4.79 -10.89 0.45
C LEU A 30 -4.38 -12.36 0.30
N ARG A 31 -3.10 -12.61 -0.03
CA ARG A 31 -2.52 -13.96 -0.15
C ARG A 31 -2.57 -14.72 1.18
N ALA A 32 -2.29 -14.05 2.30
CA ALA A 32 -2.38 -14.64 3.64
C ALA A 32 -3.81 -15.10 3.99
N LEU A 33 -4.83 -14.51 3.37
CA LEU A 33 -6.23 -14.94 3.46
C LEU A 33 -6.65 -15.90 2.34
N SER A 34 -5.68 -16.51 1.65
CA SER A 34 -5.86 -17.49 0.57
C SER A 34 -6.62 -16.96 -0.66
N ALA A 35 -6.51 -15.67 -0.97
CA ALA A 35 -6.93 -15.15 -2.27
C ALA A 35 -5.97 -15.59 -3.38
N GLN A 36 -6.50 -15.77 -4.58
CA GLN A 36 -5.73 -15.84 -5.81
C GLN A 36 -5.33 -14.41 -6.21
N VAL A 37 -4.15 -13.97 -5.78
CA VAL A 37 -3.69 -12.59 -6.00
C VAL A 37 -3.11 -12.44 -7.39
N TRP A 38 -3.67 -11.52 -8.16
CA TRP A 38 -3.17 -11.06 -9.45
C TRP A 38 -2.65 -9.63 -9.30
N VAL A 39 -1.65 -9.27 -10.09
CA VAL A 39 -0.99 -7.96 -10.02
C VAL A 39 -1.01 -7.31 -11.41
N THR A 40 -1.28 -6.01 -11.47
CA THR A 40 -1.01 -5.20 -12.65
C THR A 40 0.17 -4.28 -12.36
N GLU A 41 1.09 -4.15 -13.29
CA GLU A 41 2.26 -3.27 -13.15
C GLU A 41 2.70 -2.73 -14.51
N ILE A 42 3.22 -1.51 -14.47
CA ILE A 42 3.89 -0.85 -15.60
C ILE A 42 5.41 -0.92 -15.47
N ASP A 43 5.93 -1.04 -14.24
CA ASP A 43 7.36 -1.15 -13.99
C ASP A 43 7.80 -2.61 -14.10
N PRO A 44 8.73 -2.95 -15.01
CA PRO A 44 9.16 -4.33 -15.21
C PRO A 44 9.91 -4.93 -14.00
N ILE A 45 10.57 -4.11 -13.18
CA ILE A 45 11.24 -4.56 -11.95
C ILE A 45 10.20 -4.97 -10.92
N CYS A 46 9.19 -4.12 -10.68
CA CYS A 46 8.09 -4.43 -9.77
C CYS A 46 7.25 -5.61 -10.26
N ALA A 47 6.98 -5.69 -11.56
CA ALA A 47 6.29 -6.84 -12.17
C ALA A 47 7.07 -8.15 -11.96
N LEU A 48 8.39 -8.13 -12.21
CA LEU A 48 9.24 -9.31 -11.98
C LEU A 48 9.25 -9.70 -10.49
N GLN A 49 9.32 -8.74 -9.57
CA GLN A 49 9.20 -9.01 -8.14
C GLN A 49 7.86 -9.69 -7.80
N ALA A 50 6.74 -9.23 -8.36
CA ALA A 50 5.44 -9.86 -8.15
C ALA A 50 5.41 -11.30 -8.68
N ALA A 51 5.96 -11.52 -9.87
CA ALA A 51 6.04 -12.85 -10.47
C ALA A 51 6.91 -13.82 -9.65
N MET A 52 8.01 -13.35 -9.08
CA MET A 52 8.90 -14.15 -8.21
C MET A 52 8.24 -14.56 -6.88
N GLU A 53 7.26 -13.80 -6.41
CA GLU A 53 6.42 -14.16 -5.25
C GLU A 53 5.27 -15.14 -5.63
N GLY A 54 5.18 -15.53 -6.91
CA GLY A 54 4.16 -16.44 -7.41
C GLY A 54 2.80 -15.77 -7.70
N TYR A 55 2.76 -14.43 -7.79
CA TYR A 55 1.58 -13.72 -8.26
C TYR A 55 1.50 -13.73 -9.78
N ARG A 56 0.29 -13.89 -10.32
CA ARG A 56 0.08 -13.76 -11.76
C ARG A 56 0.09 -12.28 -12.12
N VAL A 57 1.03 -11.87 -12.97
CA VAL A 57 1.06 -10.51 -13.54
C VAL A 57 0.16 -10.49 -14.78
N VAL A 58 -0.81 -9.58 -14.81
CA VAL A 58 -1.84 -9.46 -15.85
C VAL A 58 -2.10 -8.00 -16.19
N THR A 59 -2.78 -7.76 -17.31
CA THR A 59 -3.33 -6.43 -17.62
C THR A 59 -4.67 -6.21 -16.91
N MET A 60 -5.07 -4.94 -16.76
CA MET A 60 -6.39 -4.65 -16.20
C MET A 60 -7.52 -5.11 -17.13
N ASP A 61 -7.28 -5.07 -18.44
CA ASP A 61 -8.20 -5.58 -19.45
C ASP A 61 -8.41 -7.09 -19.37
N GLU A 62 -7.38 -7.88 -19.06
CA GLU A 62 -7.54 -9.31 -18.82
C GLU A 62 -8.31 -9.60 -17.54
N ALA A 63 -8.09 -8.81 -16.49
CA ALA A 63 -8.60 -9.10 -15.17
C ALA A 63 -10.02 -8.58 -14.91
N ALA A 64 -10.49 -7.57 -15.66
CA ALA A 64 -11.72 -6.84 -15.40
C ALA A 64 -12.96 -7.74 -15.25
N ASP A 65 -13.14 -8.73 -16.12
CA ASP A 65 -14.29 -9.66 -16.12
C ASP A 65 -14.04 -10.96 -15.32
N GLN A 66 -12.84 -11.13 -14.77
CA GLN A 66 -12.43 -12.35 -14.06
C GLN A 66 -12.33 -12.17 -12.55
N ALA A 67 -11.99 -10.99 -12.04
CA ALA A 67 -11.73 -10.81 -10.62
C ALA A 67 -12.96 -10.46 -9.78
N ASP A 68 -12.86 -10.75 -8.48
CA ASP A 68 -13.92 -10.51 -7.49
C ASP A 68 -13.61 -9.28 -6.61
N ILE A 69 -12.33 -8.97 -6.41
CA ILE A 69 -11.85 -7.85 -5.60
C ILE A 69 -10.80 -7.07 -6.39
N PHE A 70 -10.93 -5.75 -6.44
CA PHE A 70 -10.00 -4.83 -7.10
C PHE A 70 -9.49 -3.82 -6.09
N VAL A 71 -8.16 -3.69 -6.01
CA VAL A 71 -7.46 -2.78 -5.09
C VAL A 71 -6.46 -1.95 -5.89
N THR A 72 -6.66 -0.64 -5.97
CA THR A 72 -5.67 0.27 -6.57
C THR A 72 -4.69 0.80 -5.53
N CYS A 73 -3.40 0.82 -5.87
CA CYS A 73 -2.32 1.29 -4.99
C CYS A 73 -1.13 1.87 -5.80
N THR A 74 -1.45 2.58 -6.88
CA THR A 74 -0.45 3.09 -7.83
C THR A 74 -0.01 4.52 -7.54
N GLY A 75 -0.85 5.32 -6.87
CA GLY A 75 -0.69 6.78 -6.80
C GLY A 75 -0.92 7.49 -8.14
N ASN A 76 -1.53 6.84 -9.13
CA ASN A 76 -1.69 7.33 -10.50
C ASN A 76 -3.16 7.72 -10.80
N PHE A 77 -3.52 7.85 -12.07
CA PHE A 77 -4.80 8.40 -12.52
C PHE A 77 -5.57 7.39 -13.40
N HIS A 78 -6.85 7.17 -13.11
CA HIS A 78 -7.78 6.35 -13.91
C HIS A 78 -7.27 4.92 -14.21
N VAL A 79 -6.58 4.32 -13.23
CA VAL A 79 -6.09 2.94 -13.28
C VAL A 79 -7.25 1.96 -13.49
N ILE A 80 -8.36 2.21 -12.80
CA ILE A 80 -9.64 1.55 -13.07
C ILE A 80 -10.58 2.58 -13.72
N GLY A 81 -10.59 2.58 -15.06
CA GLY A 81 -11.54 3.37 -15.84
C GLY A 81 -12.94 2.74 -15.95
N HIS A 82 -13.87 3.52 -16.52
CA HIS A 82 -15.25 3.07 -16.81
C HIS A 82 -15.34 1.74 -17.57
N PRO A 83 -14.57 1.50 -18.66
CA PRO A 83 -14.70 0.26 -19.43
C PRO A 83 -14.36 -0.99 -18.61
N HIS A 84 -13.41 -0.89 -17.68
CA HIS A 84 -13.08 -1.99 -16.77
C HIS A 84 -14.27 -2.30 -15.86
N MET A 85 -14.84 -1.27 -15.21
CA MET A 85 -15.97 -1.44 -14.28
C MET A 85 -17.25 -1.92 -14.98
N ALA A 86 -17.46 -1.53 -16.24
CA ALA A 86 -18.54 -2.04 -17.08
C ALA A 86 -18.42 -3.55 -17.33
N ARG A 87 -17.21 -4.10 -17.41
CA ARG A 87 -16.93 -5.53 -17.64
C ARG A 87 -16.88 -6.38 -16.37
N MET A 88 -16.80 -5.77 -15.19
CA MET A 88 -16.75 -6.50 -13.92
C MET A 88 -17.91 -7.45 -13.70
N LYS A 89 -17.68 -8.49 -12.90
CA LYS A 89 -18.72 -9.40 -12.41
C LYS A 89 -19.73 -8.66 -11.54
N ASN A 90 -20.95 -9.20 -11.48
CA ASN A 90 -21.94 -8.73 -10.51
C ASN A 90 -21.42 -8.90 -9.08
N ASN A 91 -21.59 -7.87 -8.26
CA ASN A 91 -21.07 -7.72 -6.90
C ASN A 91 -19.54 -7.74 -6.76
N ALA A 92 -18.79 -7.46 -7.82
CA ALA A 92 -17.35 -7.20 -7.70
C ALA A 92 -17.08 -6.03 -6.73
N ILE A 93 -16.06 -6.17 -5.89
CA ILE A 93 -15.68 -5.16 -4.90
C ILE A 93 -14.55 -4.31 -5.46
N VAL A 94 -14.73 -2.99 -5.49
CA VAL A 94 -13.73 -2.04 -6.00
C VAL A 94 -13.33 -1.08 -4.88
N CYS A 95 -12.04 -0.94 -4.66
CA CYS A 95 -11.52 -0.01 -3.66
C CYS A 95 -10.12 0.49 -4.00
N ASN A 96 -9.74 1.58 -3.32
CA ASN A 96 -8.46 2.23 -3.47
C ASN A 96 -7.75 2.34 -2.12
N ILE A 97 -6.45 2.13 -2.09
CA ILE A 97 -5.59 2.32 -0.91
C ILE A 97 -4.35 3.18 -1.23
N GLY A 98 -4.27 3.77 -2.43
CA GLY A 98 -3.27 4.77 -2.77
C GLY A 98 -3.64 6.17 -2.29
N HIS A 99 -3.01 7.20 -2.86
CA HIS A 99 -2.94 8.52 -2.22
C HIS A 99 -4.22 9.36 -2.38
N PHE A 100 -4.93 9.26 -3.51
CA PHE A 100 -6.11 10.08 -3.84
C PHE A 100 -7.24 9.25 -4.45
N ASP A 101 -8.42 9.84 -4.60
CA ASP A 101 -9.62 9.22 -5.18
C ASP A 101 -9.58 9.03 -6.70
N SER A 102 -8.60 9.61 -7.37
CA SER A 102 -8.48 9.62 -8.83
C SER A 102 -7.93 8.33 -9.46
N GLU A 103 -7.50 7.35 -8.66
CA GLU A 103 -7.08 6.05 -9.20
C GLU A 103 -8.24 5.28 -9.86
N ILE A 104 -9.47 5.53 -9.41
CA ILE A 104 -10.70 4.96 -9.97
C ILE A 104 -11.48 6.11 -10.60
N ASP A 105 -11.98 5.93 -11.82
CA ASP A 105 -12.80 6.94 -12.49
C ASP A 105 -14.23 6.98 -11.91
N ILE A 106 -14.37 7.51 -10.69
CA ILE A 106 -15.65 7.66 -9.99
C ILE A 106 -16.59 8.63 -10.73
N ALA A 107 -16.03 9.65 -11.38
CA ALA A 107 -16.79 10.64 -12.12
C ALA A 107 -17.63 9.99 -13.22
N SER A 108 -17.06 9.03 -13.95
CA SER A 108 -17.77 8.27 -15.00
C SER A 108 -18.95 7.44 -14.48
N LEU A 109 -19.01 7.16 -13.18
CA LEU A 109 -20.09 6.37 -12.57
C LEU A 109 -21.25 7.23 -12.07
N LYS A 110 -21.13 8.56 -12.01
CA LYS A 110 -22.19 9.47 -11.51
C LYS A 110 -23.45 9.45 -12.37
N GLN A 111 -23.34 9.03 -13.62
CA GLN A 111 -24.47 8.85 -14.53
C GLN A 111 -25.36 7.64 -14.16
N TYR A 112 -24.89 6.73 -13.31
CA TYR A 112 -25.61 5.53 -12.91
C TYR A 112 -26.40 5.72 -11.63
N LYS A 113 -27.30 4.77 -11.35
CA LYS A 113 -28.01 4.73 -10.08
C LYS A 113 -27.06 4.24 -8.98
N TRP A 114 -26.97 5.02 -7.90
CA TRP A 114 -26.25 4.64 -6.69
C TRP A 114 -27.24 4.23 -5.61
N GLU A 115 -26.94 3.15 -4.91
CA GLU A 115 -27.71 2.65 -3.77
C GLU A 115 -26.76 2.48 -2.59
N ASN A 116 -26.86 3.38 -1.60
CA ASN A 116 -26.05 3.28 -0.39
C ASN A 116 -26.48 2.05 0.40
N ILE A 117 -25.51 1.18 0.72
CA ILE A 117 -25.72 0.00 1.56
C ILE A 117 -25.56 0.40 3.03
N LYS A 118 -24.48 1.11 3.32
CA LYS A 118 -24.13 1.67 4.64
C LYS A 118 -23.06 2.76 4.46
N PRO A 119 -22.64 3.50 5.51
CA PRO A 119 -21.60 4.49 5.36
C PRO A 119 -20.34 3.93 4.69
N GLN A 120 -19.89 4.60 3.63
CA GLN A 120 -18.71 4.24 2.82
C GLN A 120 -18.83 2.94 2.00
N VAL A 121 -20.05 2.43 1.78
CA VAL A 121 -20.30 1.24 0.98
C VAL A 121 -21.51 1.47 0.09
N ASP A 122 -21.28 1.51 -1.21
CA ASP A 122 -22.29 1.86 -2.20
C ASP A 122 -22.37 0.79 -3.29
N HIS A 123 -23.58 0.47 -3.74
CA HIS A 123 -23.79 -0.17 -5.01
C HIS A 123 -23.84 0.87 -6.12
N VAL A 124 -23.12 0.61 -7.21
CA VAL A 124 -23.31 1.29 -8.49
C VAL A 124 -23.99 0.31 -9.45
N ILE A 125 -25.17 0.70 -9.95
CA ILE A 125 -26.05 -0.18 -10.73
C ILE A 125 -25.94 0.19 -12.22
N PHE A 126 -25.42 -0.73 -13.01
CA PHE A 126 -25.27 -0.60 -14.47
C PHE A 126 -26.60 -0.85 -15.22
N PRO A 127 -26.71 -0.42 -16.49
CA PRO A 127 -27.96 -0.53 -17.26
C PRO A 127 -28.48 -1.97 -17.45
N ASP A 128 -27.57 -2.95 -17.44
CA ASP A 128 -27.86 -4.39 -17.52
C ASP A 128 -28.33 -4.99 -16.18
N GLY A 129 -28.43 -4.18 -15.12
CA GLY A 129 -28.83 -4.60 -13.78
C GLY A 129 -27.68 -5.14 -12.93
N LYS A 130 -26.48 -5.34 -13.51
CA LYS A 130 -25.28 -5.71 -12.76
C LYS A 130 -24.91 -4.59 -11.79
N ARG A 131 -24.47 -4.98 -10.60
CA ARG A 131 -24.01 -4.07 -9.55
C ARG A 131 -22.52 -4.28 -9.28
N ILE A 132 -21.82 -3.23 -8.92
CA ILE A 132 -20.50 -3.33 -8.26
C ILE A 132 -20.60 -2.71 -6.87
N ILE A 133 -19.79 -3.20 -5.95
CA ILE A 133 -19.68 -2.66 -4.59
C ILE A 133 -18.47 -1.74 -4.56
N LEU A 134 -18.71 -0.44 -4.48
CA LEU A 134 -17.66 0.56 -4.38
C LEU A 134 -17.44 0.93 -2.90
N LEU A 135 -16.18 0.94 -2.48
CA LEU A 135 -15.81 1.29 -1.11
C LEU A 135 -15.26 2.72 -1.01
N ALA A 136 -15.73 3.44 0.01
CA ALA A 136 -15.30 4.80 0.38
C ALA A 136 -15.35 5.82 -0.77
N GLU A 137 -16.25 5.62 -1.75
CA GLU A 137 -16.33 6.42 -2.97
C GLU A 137 -14.98 6.58 -3.69
N GLY A 138 -14.14 5.53 -3.68
CA GLY A 138 -12.81 5.55 -4.30
C GLY A 138 -11.70 6.21 -3.47
N ARG A 139 -11.99 6.71 -2.26
CA ARG A 139 -10.97 7.22 -1.31
C ARG A 139 -10.27 6.06 -0.59
N LEU A 140 -9.28 6.39 0.25
CA LEU A 140 -8.47 5.41 1.00
C LEU A 140 -9.34 4.46 1.86
N VAL A 141 -9.42 3.20 1.44
CA VAL A 141 -10.30 2.18 2.03
C VAL A 141 -9.89 1.78 3.44
N ASN A 142 -8.59 1.79 3.76
CA ASN A 142 -8.09 1.43 5.09
C ASN A 142 -8.47 2.46 6.16
N LEU A 143 -8.57 3.74 5.76
CA LEU A 143 -9.02 4.83 6.62
C LEU A 143 -10.55 4.95 6.62
N GLY A 144 -11.17 4.95 5.44
CA GLY A 144 -12.63 5.14 5.31
C GLY A 144 -13.46 3.95 5.81
N CYS A 145 -12.97 2.72 5.60
CA CYS A 145 -13.67 1.48 5.98
C CYS A 145 -12.92 0.68 7.07
N GLY A 146 -11.86 1.24 7.65
CA GLY A 146 -11.05 0.62 8.68
C GLY A 146 -10.74 1.62 9.79
N THR A 147 -9.51 1.59 10.30
CA THR A 147 -8.99 2.57 11.28
C THR A 147 -7.56 2.99 10.91
N GLY A 148 -7.17 2.86 9.64
CA GLY A 148 -5.81 3.09 9.18
C GLY A 148 -4.82 2.02 9.68
N HIS A 149 -3.54 2.38 9.66
CA HIS A 149 -2.49 1.51 10.18
C HIS A 149 -2.54 1.41 11.72
N PRO A 150 -2.20 0.25 12.29
CA PRO A 150 -2.10 0.10 13.74
C PRO A 150 -1.09 1.05 14.37
N SER A 151 -1.32 1.42 15.64
CA SER A 151 -0.49 2.37 16.40
C SER A 151 1.00 2.01 16.40
N TYR A 152 1.34 0.72 16.41
CA TYR A 152 2.72 0.25 16.41
C TYR A 152 3.47 0.66 15.13
N VAL A 153 2.87 0.44 13.96
CA VAL A 153 3.46 0.86 12.67
C VAL A 153 3.54 2.38 12.60
N MET A 154 2.49 3.07 13.04
CA MET A 154 2.45 4.54 13.07
C MET A 154 3.49 5.15 14.02
N SER A 155 3.87 4.45 15.10
CA SER A 155 4.91 4.91 16.03
C SER A 155 6.24 5.18 15.34
N SER A 156 6.65 4.32 14.39
CA SER A 156 7.89 4.50 13.64
C SER A 156 7.83 5.73 12.73
N SER A 157 6.70 5.91 12.05
CA SER A 157 6.48 7.08 11.17
C SER A 157 6.46 8.39 11.97
N PHE A 158 5.78 8.40 13.11
CA PHE A 158 5.69 9.59 13.97
C PHE A 158 6.98 9.88 14.73
N ALA A 159 7.79 8.87 15.07
CA ALA A 159 9.13 9.08 15.60
C ALA A 159 10.01 9.81 14.58
N ASN A 160 9.98 9.41 13.30
CA ASN A 160 10.66 10.14 12.24
C ASN A 160 10.18 11.59 12.11
N GLN A 161 8.86 11.82 12.16
CA GLN A 161 8.30 13.18 12.13
C GLN A 161 8.80 14.04 13.29
N VAL A 162 8.80 13.52 14.53
CA VAL A 162 9.27 14.26 15.71
C VAL A 162 10.77 14.57 15.60
N ILE A 163 11.59 13.60 15.17
CA ILE A 163 13.03 13.81 14.97
C ILE A 163 13.28 14.88 13.90
N ALA A 164 12.57 14.83 12.78
CA ALA A 164 12.68 15.84 11.72
C ALA A 164 12.29 17.24 12.22
N GLN A 165 11.20 17.34 13.00
CA GLN A 165 10.77 18.60 13.60
C GLN A 165 11.83 19.17 14.56
N ILE A 166 12.43 18.33 15.42
CA ILE A 166 13.51 18.74 16.32
C ILE A 166 14.73 19.23 15.51
N GLU A 167 15.13 18.51 14.46
CA GLU A 167 16.29 18.87 13.64
C GLU A 167 16.10 20.24 12.97
N LEU A 168 14.95 20.46 12.33
CA LEU A 168 14.64 21.73 11.66
C LEU A 168 14.48 22.89 12.64
N TYR A 169 13.86 22.65 13.80
CA TYR A 169 13.61 23.70 14.79
C TYR A 169 14.89 24.13 15.53
N THR A 170 15.77 23.18 15.87
CA THR A 170 16.97 23.46 16.68
C THR A 170 18.18 23.89 15.86
N ASN A 171 18.16 23.72 14.53
CA ASN A 171 19.26 24.09 13.64
C ASN A 171 18.84 25.12 12.57
N PRO A 172 18.36 26.31 12.96
CA PRO A 172 17.99 27.34 11.99
C PRO A 172 19.18 27.72 11.11
N GLY A 173 18.97 27.80 9.79
CA GLY A 173 20.00 28.17 8.81
C GLY A 173 20.97 27.05 8.39
N LYS A 174 20.88 25.86 8.99
CA LYS A 174 21.71 24.69 8.59
C LYS A 174 21.33 24.13 7.21
N TYR A 175 20.05 24.21 6.86
CA TYR A 175 19.49 23.65 5.64
C TYR A 175 19.17 24.78 4.66
N GLN A 176 19.57 24.61 3.41
CA GLN A 176 19.09 25.44 2.31
C GLN A 176 17.68 24.99 1.91
N ILE A 177 16.99 25.78 1.08
CA ILE A 177 15.70 25.37 0.55
C ILE A 177 15.89 24.11 -0.32
N GLY A 178 15.25 23.01 0.06
CA GLY A 178 15.37 21.73 -0.62
C GLY A 178 14.62 20.61 0.08
N VAL A 179 14.67 19.42 -0.51
CA VAL A 179 14.11 18.19 0.07
C VAL A 179 15.24 17.38 0.67
N TYR A 180 15.11 17.03 1.95
CA TYR A 180 16.10 16.28 2.70
C TYR A 180 15.49 14.99 3.24
N VAL A 181 16.34 13.97 3.37
CA VAL A 181 16.03 12.72 4.07
C VAL A 181 16.74 12.74 5.41
N LEU A 182 16.16 12.09 6.42
CA LEU A 182 16.82 11.95 7.72
C LEU A 182 18.16 11.21 7.56
N PRO A 183 19.22 11.65 8.25
CA PRO A 183 20.47 10.92 8.31
C PRO A 183 20.27 9.46 8.75
N LYS A 184 21.00 8.54 8.13
CA LYS A 184 20.83 7.10 8.32
C LYS A 184 20.92 6.63 9.78
N HIS A 185 21.79 7.24 10.59
CA HIS A 185 21.92 6.90 12.02
C HIS A 185 20.64 7.22 12.83
N LEU A 186 19.82 8.19 12.40
CA LEU A 186 18.53 8.48 13.02
C LEU A 186 17.47 7.47 12.61
N ASP A 187 17.47 7.03 11.36
CA ASP A 187 16.61 5.96 10.88
C ASP A 187 16.89 4.64 11.64
N GLU A 188 18.17 4.27 11.76
CA GLU A 188 18.60 3.13 12.59
C GLU A 188 18.26 3.29 14.07
N LYS A 189 18.28 4.53 14.61
CA LYS A 189 17.85 4.82 15.97
C LYS A 189 16.36 4.56 16.14
N VAL A 190 15.52 5.00 15.20
CA VAL A 190 14.07 4.72 15.22
C VAL A 190 13.83 3.22 15.21
N ALA A 191 14.49 2.46 14.32
CA ALA A 191 14.37 1.00 14.28
C ALA A 191 14.78 0.35 15.62
N ARG A 192 15.93 0.75 16.19
CA ARG A 192 16.45 0.20 17.46
C ARG A 192 15.49 0.41 18.63
N LEU A 193 14.79 1.54 18.68
CA LEU A 193 13.79 1.82 19.71
C LEU A 193 12.60 0.84 19.63
N GLN A 194 12.25 0.39 18.43
CA GLN A 194 11.12 -0.51 18.19
C GLN A 194 11.44 -1.97 18.55
N LEU A 195 12.70 -2.41 18.42
CA LEU A 195 13.13 -3.80 18.65
C LEU A 195 12.78 -4.33 20.04
N ARG A 196 12.95 -3.51 21.08
CA ARG A 196 12.64 -3.91 22.46
C ARG A 196 11.20 -4.36 22.63
N LYS A 197 10.25 -3.69 21.94
CA LYS A 197 8.82 -4.02 22.04
C LYS A 197 8.48 -5.36 21.38
N LEU A 198 9.27 -5.79 20.39
CA LEU A 198 9.11 -7.05 19.68
C LEU A 198 9.95 -8.19 20.27
N ASN A 199 10.60 -7.97 21.42
CA ASN A 199 11.54 -8.93 21.99
C ASN A 199 12.65 -9.34 20.99
N ALA A 200 13.07 -8.40 20.14
CA ALA A 200 14.14 -8.61 19.19
C ALA A 200 15.49 -8.22 19.83
N HIS A 201 16.40 -9.18 19.93
CA HIS A 201 17.73 -8.99 20.50
C HIS A 201 18.74 -8.71 19.39
N LEU A 202 19.34 -7.52 19.39
CA LEU A 202 20.30 -7.10 18.37
C LEU A 202 21.69 -7.67 18.68
N THR A 203 22.31 -8.31 17.69
CA THR A 203 23.71 -8.75 17.79
C THR A 203 24.64 -7.55 17.66
N GLU A 204 25.70 -7.49 18.48
CA GLU A 204 26.74 -6.48 18.38
C GLU A 204 27.93 -7.00 17.57
N LEU A 205 28.46 -6.15 16.67
CA LEU A 205 29.67 -6.47 15.92
C LEU A 205 30.88 -6.52 16.88
N THR A 206 31.76 -7.49 16.67
CA THR A 206 33.12 -7.45 17.24
C THR A 206 33.97 -6.43 16.51
N ASP A 207 35.10 -5.99 17.10
CA ASP A 207 36.01 -5.03 16.44
C ASP A 207 36.58 -5.58 15.13
N ALA A 208 36.81 -6.89 15.07
CA ALA A 208 37.29 -7.55 13.86
C ALA A 208 36.24 -7.51 12.75
N GLN A 209 34.97 -7.78 13.05
CA GLN A 209 33.88 -7.74 12.07
C GLN A 209 33.63 -6.31 11.56
N ALA A 210 33.60 -5.32 12.46
CA ALA A 210 33.40 -3.92 12.11
C ALA A 210 34.50 -3.41 11.14
N ARG A 211 35.77 -3.68 11.46
CA ARG A 211 36.89 -3.38 10.56
C ARG A 211 36.80 -4.12 9.22
N TYR A 212 36.40 -5.38 9.23
CA TYR A 212 36.34 -6.20 8.02
C TYR A 212 35.35 -5.65 6.98
N ILE A 213 34.18 -5.17 7.43
CA ILE A 213 33.15 -4.60 6.55
C ILE A 213 33.22 -3.06 6.42
N GLY A 214 34.18 -2.43 7.09
CA GLY A 214 34.42 -0.99 7.01
C GLY A 214 33.31 -0.11 7.62
N VAL A 215 32.75 -0.51 8.77
CA VAL A 215 31.73 0.27 9.50
C VAL A 215 32.09 0.45 10.96
N GLU A 216 31.55 1.48 11.61
CA GLU A 216 31.58 1.63 13.06
C GLU A 216 30.66 0.61 13.75
N LYS A 217 31.01 0.17 14.96
CA LYS A 217 30.16 -0.75 15.75
C LYS A 217 28.77 -0.18 16.04
N SER A 218 28.65 1.14 16.11
CA SER A 218 27.38 1.84 16.34
C SER A 218 26.60 2.15 15.06
N GLY A 219 27.14 1.83 13.89
CA GLY A 219 26.63 2.23 12.59
C GLY A 219 27.02 3.67 12.19
N PRO A 220 26.50 4.17 11.05
CA PRO A 220 25.55 3.50 10.16
C PRO A 220 26.10 2.23 9.50
N TYR A 221 25.25 1.21 9.32
CA TYR A 221 25.67 -0.13 8.87
C TYR A 221 25.57 -0.35 7.35
N LYS A 222 25.07 0.65 6.61
CA LYS A 222 24.80 0.56 5.17
C LYS A 222 25.14 1.87 4.47
N PRO A 223 25.56 1.84 3.21
CA PRO A 223 25.75 3.06 2.42
C PRO A 223 24.40 3.74 2.11
N ASP A 224 24.44 4.99 1.69
CA ASP A 224 23.23 5.80 1.47
C ASP A 224 22.34 5.26 0.35
N HIS A 225 22.92 4.71 -0.72
CA HIS A 225 22.20 4.13 -1.85
C HIS A 225 21.61 2.74 -1.59
N TYR A 226 21.77 2.20 -0.38
CA TYR A 226 21.23 0.90 -0.01
C TYR A 226 19.69 0.95 0.06
N ARG A 227 19.01 0.01 -0.60
CA ARG A 227 17.54 -0.01 -0.77
C ARG A 227 16.80 -0.65 0.42
N TYR A 228 17.26 -0.38 1.64
CA TYR A 228 16.84 -0.98 2.91
C TYR A 228 17.41 -2.35 3.25
#